data_AF-A0A963L393-F1
#
_entry.id   AF-A0A963L393-F1
#
_cell.length_a   1.000
_cell.length_b   1.000
_cell.length_c   1.000
_cell.angle_alpha   90.00
_cell.angle_beta   90.00
_cell.angle_gamma   90.00
#
_symmetry.space_group_name_H-M   'P 1'
#
loop_
_entity.id
_entity.type
_entity.pdbx_description
1 polymer ?
#
loop_
_entity_poly.entity_id
_entity_poly.type
_entity_poly.pdbx_seq_one_letter_code
_entity_poly.pdbx_strand_id
1 'polypeptide(L)' 'MNEHEKLNYVELPSSDLGATKSFFERAFGWSFVDYGPEYTAFAGQGLDGGFFKADLRSDPASGAALLVFY' A
#
# COMPACT_ATOMS: atom_id res chain seq x y z
N MET A 1 20.11 3.29 3.30
CA MET A 1 20.51 2.29 4.31
C MET A 1 19.43 2.33 5.38
N ASN A 2 18.75 1.21 5.64
CA ASN A 2 17.65 1.22 6.61
C ASN A 2 18.21 1.42 8.02
N GLU A 3 17.62 2.34 8.76
CA GLU A 3 17.96 2.56 10.17
C GLU A 3 17.25 1.53 11.03
N HIS A 4 17.96 1.00 12.04
CA HIS A 4 17.38 0.05 12.98
C HIS A 4 16.20 0.71 13.72
N GLU A 5 15.10 -0.05 13.89
CA GLU A 5 13.89 0.37 14.61
C GLU A 5 13.12 1.56 14.02
N LYS A 6 13.30 1.85 12.72
CA LYS A 6 12.49 2.84 12.00
C LYS A 6 11.40 2.19 11.15
N LEU A 7 10.26 2.87 11.05
CA LEU A 7 9.19 2.49 10.13
C LEU A 7 9.67 2.73 8.70
N ASN A 8 9.80 1.65 7.92
CA ASN A 8 10.30 1.70 6.55
C ASN A 8 9.34 1.09 5.52
N TYR A 9 8.35 0.33 5.97
CA TYR A 9 7.43 -0.39 5.09
C TYR A 9 6.02 -0.51 5.68
N VAL A 10 4.99 -0.41 4.85
CA VAL A 10 3.60 -0.70 5.22
C VAL A 10 2.96 -1.70 4.25
N GLU A 11 2.16 -2.62 4.78
CA GLU A 11 1.35 -3.53 3.95
C GLU A 11 -0.13 -3.38 4.29
N LEU A 12 -0.96 -3.26 3.25
CA LEU A 12 -2.40 -3.08 3.38
C LEU A 12 -3.15 -4.16 2.59
N PRO A 13 -4.23 -4.73 3.14
CA PRO A 13 -5.07 -5.66 2.38
C PRO A 13 -5.86 -4.90 1.32
N SER A 14 -6.06 -5.54 0.17
CA SER A 14 -6.97 -5.07 -0.87
C SER A 14 -7.79 -6.22 -1.46
N SER A 15 -9.10 -6.02 -1.54
CA SER A 15 -10.00 -6.95 -2.24
C SER A 15 -9.90 -6.85 -3.76
N ASP A 16 -9.34 -5.75 -4.28
CA ASP A 16 -9.14 -5.51 -5.71
C ASP A 16 -7.86 -4.68 -5.94
N LEU A 17 -6.76 -5.38 -6.24
CA LEU A 17 -5.47 -4.75 -6.53
C LEU A 17 -5.51 -3.85 -7.77
N GLY A 18 -6.35 -4.16 -8.77
CA GLY A 18 -6.48 -3.35 -9.97
C GLY A 18 -7.10 -2.00 -9.67
N ALA A 19 -8.19 -2.00 -8.89
CA ALA A 19 -8.83 -0.77 -8.42
C ALA A 19 -7.90 0.04 -7.49
N THR A 20 -7.19 -0.62 -6.57
CA THR A 20 -6.21 0.04 -5.70
C THR A 20 -5.11 0.74 -6.50
N LYS A 21 -4.44 0.03 -7.42
CA LYS A 21 -3.39 0.63 -8.26
C LYS A 21 -3.94 1.80 -9.07
N SER A 22 -5.08 1.60 -9.74
CA SER A 22 -5.71 2.65 -10.54
C SER A 22 -6.02 3.91 -9.75
N PHE A 23 -6.45 3.78 -8.48
CA PHE A 23 -6.68 4.93 -7.61
C PHE A 23 -5.39 5.68 -7.32
N PHE A 24 -4.35 5.01 -6.82
CA PHE A 24 -3.10 5.66 -6.43
C PHE A 24 -2.30 6.21 -7.62
N GLU A 25 -2.33 5.52 -8.77
CA GLU A 25 -1.77 6.02 -10.04
C GLU A 25 -2.46 7.32 -10.47
N ARG A 26 -3.79 7.37 -10.44
CA ARG A 26 -4.56 8.54 -10.92
C ARG A 26 -4.55 9.71 -9.95
N ALA A 27 -4.64 9.44 -8.65
CA ALA A 27 -4.71 10.46 -7.62
C ALA A 27 -3.34 11.06 -7.29
N PHE A 28 -2.29 10.23 -7.29
CA PHE A 28 -0.97 10.60 -6.77
C PHE A 28 0.19 10.35 -7.75
N GLY A 29 -0.07 9.77 -8.93
CA GLY A 29 0.99 9.44 -9.90
C GLY A 29 1.93 8.33 -9.44
N TRP A 30 1.46 7.47 -8.51
CA TRP A 30 2.27 6.37 -8.00
C TRP A 30 2.59 5.34 -9.09
N SER A 31 3.70 4.65 -8.92
CA SER A 31 4.10 3.52 -9.76
C SER A 31 4.19 2.26 -8.91
N PHE A 32 3.84 1.13 -9.52
CA PHE A 32 3.75 -0.15 -8.84
C PHE A 32 4.61 -1.22 -9.54
N VAL A 33 5.13 -2.15 -8.74
CA VAL A 33 5.80 -3.38 -9.20
C VAL A 33 4.98 -4.58 -8.73
N ASP A 34 4.48 -5.36 -9.68
CA ASP A 34 3.74 -6.59 -9.38
C ASP A 34 4.70 -7.77 -9.19
N TYR A 35 4.54 -8.52 -8.10
CA TYR A 35 5.29 -9.76 -7.83
C TYR A 35 4.44 -11.02 -8.03
N GLY A 36 3.32 -10.86 -8.74
CA GLY A 36 2.34 -11.90 -8.99
C GLY A 36 0.91 -11.35 -8.96
N PRO A 37 -0.10 -12.21 -9.15
CA PRO A 37 -1.51 -11.78 -9.19
C PRO A 37 -2.05 -11.32 -7.83
N GLU A 38 -1.33 -11.61 -6.74
CA GLU A 38 -1.82 -11.44 -5.37
C GLU A 38 -1.03 -10.39 -4.59
N TYR A 39 -0.04 -9.72 -5.20
CA TYR A 39 0.80 -8.73 -4.53
C TYR A 39 1.37 -7.67 -5.46
N THR A 40 1.35 -6.42 -5.00
CA THR A 40 1.96 -5.28 -5.69
C THR A 40 2.61 -4.34 -4.68
N ALA A 41 3.77 -3.78 -5.04
CA ALA A 41 4.53 -2.86 -4.19
C ALA A 41 4.68 -1.47 -4.82
N PHE A 42 4.66 -0.44 -3.99
CA PHE A 42 5.06 0.92 -4.32
C PHE A 42 6.31 1.32 -3.51
N ALA A 43 7.06 2.30 -4.00
CA ALA A 43 8.25 2.79 -3.32
C ALA A 43 8.40 4.31 -3.47
N GLY A 44 9.17 4.92 -2.57
CA GLY A 44 9.59 6.31 -2.68
C GLY A 44 8.51 7.35 -2.40
N GLN A 45 7.43 6.98 -1.72
CA GLN A 45 6.29 7.86 -1.42
C GLN A 45 6.36 8.46 0.00
N GLY A 46 7.59 8.62 0.52
CA GLY A 46 7.89 8.90 1.92
C GLY A 46 7.97 7.63 2.80
N LEU A 47 7.26 6.59 2.40
CA LEU A 47 7.33 5.23 2.92
C LEU A 47 7.26 4.25 1.73
N ASP A 48 7.95 3.13 1.82
CA ASP A 48 7.74 2.03 0.87
C ASP A 48 6.56 1.18 1.35
N GLY A 49 5.91 0.46 0.45
CA GLY A 49 4.81 -0.38 0.89
C GLY A 49 4.23 -1.28 -0.17
N GLY A 50 3.25 -2.06 0.24
CA GLY A 50 2.62 -3.05 -0.61
C GLY A 50 1.14 -3.23 -0.33
N PHE A 51 0.46 -3.75 -1.34
CA PHE A 51 -0.90 -4.25 -1.22
C PHE A 51 -0.91 -5.74 -1.54
N PHE A 52 -1.49 -6.52 -0.64
CA PHE A 52 -1.72 -7.95 -0.84
C PHE A 52 -3.21 -8.21 -1.04
N LYS A 53 -3.53 -9.17 -1.90
CA LYS A 53 -4.92 -9.52 -2.17
C LYS A 53 -5.51 -10.30 -0.99
N ALA A 54 -6.63 -9.82 -0.48
CA ALA A 54 -7.39 -10.50 0.57
C ALA A 54 -8.85 -10.06 0.50
N ASP A 55 -9.78 -10.90 0.96
CA ASP A 55 -11.17 -10.49 1.19
C ASP A 55 -11.29 -9.67 2.49
N LEU A 56 -10.42 -8.67 2.62
CA LEU A 56 -10.27 -7.76 3.75
C LEU A 56 -10.02 -6.35 3.20
N ARG A 57 -10.45 -5.35 3.97
CA ARG A 57 -10.17 -3.95 3.70
C ARG A 57 -9.73 -3.26 5.00
N SER A 58 -8.97 -2.19 4.86
CA SER A 58 -8.71 -1.28 5.97
C SER A 58 -10.03 -0.63 6.39
N ASP A 59 -10.48 -0.86 7.62
CA ASP A 59 -11.75 -0.35 8.15
C ASP A 59 -11.51 0.42 9.47
N PRO A 60 -11.66 1.76 9.48
CA PRO A 60 -11.45 2.57 10.66
C PRO A 60 -12.34 2.17 11.86
N ALA A 61 -13.50 1.57 11.62
CA ALA A 61 -14.42 1.17 12.70
C ALA A 61 -13.92 -0.04 13.49
N SER A 62 -13.12 -0.92 12.88
CA SER A 62 -12.56 -2.11 13.51
C SER A 62 -11.06 -2.00 13.85
N GLY A 63 -10.48 -0.82 13.64
CA GLY A 63 -9.04 -0.59 13.77
C GLY A 63 -8.29 -0.82 12.46
N ALA A 64 -7.48 0.17 12.08
CA ALA A 64 -6.77 0.20 10.81
C ALA A 64 -5.52 1.09 10.91
N ALA A 65 -4.51 0.78 10.11
CA ALA A 65 -3.40 1.71 9.88
C ALA A 65 -3.90 2.94 9.12
N LEU A 66 -3.52 4.13 9.59
CA LEU A 66 -3.79 5.40 8.92
C LEU A 66 -2.53 5.89 8.21
N LEU A 67 -2.62 6.11 6.91
CA LEU A 67 -1.61 6.84 6.13
C LEU A 67 -2.08 8.27 5.91
N VAL A 68 -1.22 9.25 6.17
CA VAL A 68 -1.52 10.68 6.02
C VAL A 68 -0.71 11.23 4.85
N PHE A 69 -1.39 11.85 3.90
CA PHE A 69 -0.80 12.54 2.74
C PHE A 69 -0.87 14.06 2.98
N TYR A 70 0.15 14.80 2.53
CA TYR A 70 0.22 16.26 2.61
C TYR A 70 0.23 16.91 1.22
#